data_AF-A0A7S3XB11-F1
#
_entry.id   AF-A0A7S3XB11-F1
#
_cell.length_a   1.000
_cell.length_b   1.000
_cell.length_c   1.000
_cell.angle_alpha   90.00
_cell.angle_beta   90.00
_cell.angle_gamma   90.00
#
_symmetry.space_group_name_H-M   'P 1'
#
loop_
_entity.id
_entity.type
_entity.pdbx_description
1 polymer ?
#
loop_
_entity_poly.entity_id
_entity_poly.type
_entity_poly.pdbx_seq_one_letter_code
_entity_poly.pdbx_strand_id
1 'polypeptide(L)'
;PYNGGYNVFKKKDGAKAACPKMCFPNKTLIARNQKALEMLKTTPTMSINAELMWGDEFEGSSLKTDKWSVRQDGTTVNHELQAYKKGDNVQVMDGHLRLQAKCEEFQGQKYTSGKLHSRMLFRAGHRVEAKLRMSRGQGTWPAFWLMGTGKD
;
A
#
# COMPACT_ATOMS: atom_id res chain seq x y z
N PRO A 1 22.88 4.35 -11.48
CA PRO A 1 22.68 2.88 -11.53
C PRO A 1 22.13 2.36 -10.18
N TYR A 2 20.80 2.35 -10.04
CA TYR A 2 20.16 1.66 -8.91
C TYR A 2 19.94 0.20 -9.31
N ASN A 3 20.81 -0.68 -8.81
CA ASN A 3 20.68 -2.12 -8.95
C ASN A 3 19.54 -2.61 -8.04
N GLY A 4 18.31 -2.54 -8.54
CA GLY A 4 17.19 -3.29 -7.99
C GLY A 4 17.34 -4.76 -8.39
N GLY A 5 18.03 -5.54 -7.57
CA GLY A 5 18.24 -6.97 -7.82
C GLY A 5 16.92 -7.70 -7.99
N TYR A 6 16.70 -8.27 -9.17
CA TYR A 6 15.60 -9.19 -9.45
C TYR A 6 15.86 -10.51 -8.75
N ASN A 7 15.07 -10.80 -7.74
CA ASN A 7 15.00 -12.12 -7.15
C ASN A 7 13.80 -12.86 -7.74
N VAL A 8 14.00 -13.45 -8.93
CA VAL A 8 13.07 -14.43 -9.49
C VAL A 8 13.33 -15.76 -8.80
N PHE A 9 12.50 -16.14 -7.82
CA PHE A 9 12.59 -17.46 -7.20
C PHE A 9 11.56 -18.42 -7.80
N LYS A 10 12.06 -19.51 -8.39
CA LYS A 10 11.27 -20.61 -8.95
C LYS A 10 10.50 -21.34 -7.83
N LYS A 11 9.27 -21.74 -8.18
CA LYS A 11 8.38 -22.60 -7.40
C LYS A 11 9.11 -23.90 -7.02
N LYS A 12 9.19 -24.22 -5.73
CA LYS A 12 9.57 -25.57 -5.26
C LYS A 12 8.34 -26.46 -5.34
N ASP A 13 8.54 -27.66 -5.87
CA ASP A 13 7.49 -28.55 -6.36
C ASP A 13 6.42 -28.97 -5.32
N GLY A 14 5.22 -29.23 -5.83
CA GLY A 14 4.37 -30.33 -5.36
C GLY A 14 3.48 -30.17 -4.12
N ALA A 15 3.63 -29.15 -3.28
CA ALA A 15 2.75 -29.01 -2.10
C ALA A 15 1.47 -28.22 -2.44
N LYS A 16 0.29 -28.82 -2.25
CA LYS A 16 -0.98 -28.07 -2.09
C LYS A 16 -0.83 -27.19 -0.84
N ALA A 17 -0.34 -25.96 -1.03
CA ALA A 17 -0.19 -25.02 0.06
C ALA A 17 -1.59 -24.61 0.54
N ALA A 18 -2.08 -25.29 1.57
CA ALA A 18 -2.95 -24.68 2.57
C ALA A 18 -2.25 -23.41 3.03
N CYS A 19 -3.01 -22.32 3.21
CA CYS A 19 -2.48 -21.02 3.59
C CYS A 19 -1.47 -21.20 4.73
N PRO A 20 -0.16 -21.01 4.51
CA PRO A 20 0.79 -21.03 5.61
C PRO A 20 0.32 -19.92 6.54
N LYS A 21 0.16 -20.24 7.84
CA LYS A 21 -0.17 -19.23 8.84
C LYS A 21 0.77 -18.05 8.59
N MET A 22 0.24 -16.92 8.13
CA MET A 22 0.97 -15.65 8.18
C MET A 22 1.14 -15.35 9.65
N CYS A 23 2.18 -15.94 10.25
CA CYS A 23 2.61 -15.63 11.59
C CYS A 23 3.15 -14.21 11.53
N PHE A 24 2.29 -13.23 11.77
CA PHE A 24 2.74 -11.92 12.18
C PHE A 24 3.36 -12.14 13.56
N PRO A 25 4.69 -12.04 13.72
CA PRO A 25 5.26 -12.09 15.05
C PRO A 25 4.61 -10.97 15.85
N ASN A 26 3.94 -11.32 16.96
CA ASN A 26 3.29 -10.38 17.89
C ASN A 26 4.30 -9.52 18.66
N LYS A 27 5.52 -9.38 18.15
CA LYS A 27 6.54 -8.48 18.68
C LYS A 27 6.34 -7.13 18.01
N THR A 28 5.49 -6.33 18.63
CA THR A 28 5.55 -4.88 18.48
C THR A 28 6.90 -4.41 19.02
N LEU A 29 7.94 -4.49 18.20
CA LEU A 29 9.15 -3.71 18.43
C LEU A 29 8.80 -2.28 18.08
N ILE A 30 8.21 -1.55 19.02
CA ILE A 30 8.24 -0.08 18.98
C ILE A 30 9.67 0.30 19.32
N ALA A 31 10.57 0.20 18.34
CA ALA A 31 11.79 0.97 18.39
C ALA A 31 11.37 2.43 18.20
N ARG A 32 10.98 3.11 19.30
CA ARG A 32 10.98 4.56 19.34
C ARG A 32 12.44 4.96 19.23
N ASN A 33 12.94 5.07 18.00
CA ASN A 33 14.25 5.62 17.78
C ASN A 33 14.11 7.12 18.08
N GLN A 34 14.26 7.48 19.35
CA GLN A 34 14.19 8.84 19.86
C GLN A 34 15.13 9.74 19.04
N LYS A 35 16.28 9.21 18.62
CA LYS A 35 17.26 9.89 17.78
C LYS A 35 16.73 10.19 16.36
N ALA A 36 15.94 9.28 15.76
CA ALA A 36 15.28 9.54 14.49
C ALA A 36 14.15 10.58 14.59
N LEU A 37 13.44 10.61 15.73
CA LEU A 37 12.45 11.64 16.04
C LEU A 37 13.10 13.02 16.22
N GLU A 38 14.26 13.09 16.87
CA GLU A 38 15.03 14.33 16.99
C GLU A 38 15.64 14.77 15.65
N MET A 39 16.15 13.83 14.83
CA MET A 39 16.63 14.16 13.47
C MET A 39 15.53 14.74 12.57
N LEU A 40 14.30 14.23 12.68
CA LEU A 40 13.13 14.76 11.95
C LEU A 40 12.81 16.21 12.34
N LYS A 41 13.06 16.61 13.60
CA LYS A 41 12.83 17.98 14.08
C LYS A 41 13.90 18.96 13.61
N THR A 42 15.13 18.49 13.36
CA THR A 42 16.28 19.32 12.97
C THR A 42 16.58 19.28 11.47
N THR A 43 15.81 18.53 10.68
CA THR A 43 16.02 18.48 9.23
C THR A 43 15.58 19.82 8.66
N PRO A 44 16.45 20.58 7.99
CA PRO A 44 16.05 21.84 7.37
C PRO A 44 14.98 21.53 6.32
N THR A 45 13.73 21.87 6.64
CA THR A 45 12.67 21.92 5.67
C THR A 45 13.05 23.00 4.67
N MET A 46 13.48 22.58 3.48
CA MET A 46 13.53 23.47 2.34
C MET A 46 12.12 24.06 2.23
N SER A 47 11.99 25.36 2.53
CA SER A 47 10.72 26.08 2.46
C SER A 47 10.37 26.27 1.00
N ILE A 48 9.94 25.19 0.37
CA ILE A 48 9.16 25.25 -0.84
C ILE A 48 7.84 25.88 -0.37
N ASN A 49 7.46 27.05 -0.90
CA ASN A 49 6.11 27.58 -0.76
C ASN A 49 5.15 26.63 -1.49
N ALA A 50 4.92 25.46 -0.90
CA ALA A 50 4.10 24.40 -1.41
C ALA A 50 2.70 24.59 -0.82
N GLU A 51 1.74 24.91 -1.68
CA GLU A 51 0.34 24.95 -1.31
C GLU A 51 -0.24 23.53 -1.33
N LEU A 52 -1.01 23.17 -0.30
CA LEU A 52 -1.73 21.90 -0.29
C LEU A 52 -2.88 21.95 -1.28
N MET A 53 -2.67 21.40 -2.48
CA MET A 53 -3.72 21.34 -3.50
C MET A 53 -4.72 20.20 -3.27
N TRP A 54 -4.27 19.09 -2.66
CA TRP A 54 -5.11 17.92 -2.41
C TRP A 54 -4.49 17.02 -1.35
N GLY A 55 -5.33 16.46 -0.49
CA GLY A 55 -4.93 15.51 0.54
C GLY A 55 -6.12 14.79 1.13
N ASP A 56 -5.85 13.72 1.86
CA ASP A 56 -6.84 13.01 2.66
C ASP A 56 -6.16 12.40 3.90
N GLU A 57 -6.50 12.94 5.07
CA GLU A 57 -5.99 12.46 6.36
C GLU A 57 -6.82 11.30 6.93
N PHE A 58 -7.84 10.84 6.19
CA PHE A 58 -8.66 9.68 6.56
C PHE A 58 -9.38 9.77 7.93
N GLU A 59 -9.69 10.98 8.38
CA GLU A 59 -10.41 11.29 9.64
C GLU A 59 -11.92 10.92 9.62
N GLY A 60 -12.40 10.24 8.58
CA GLY A 60 -13.80 9.83 8.46
C GLY A 60 -14.04 8.40 8.96
N SER A 61 -15.29 7.95 8.90
CA SER A 61 -15.66 6.55 9.16
C SER A 61 -15.65 5.68 7.90
N SER A 62 -15.42 6.27 6.72
CA SER A 62 -15.44 5.58 5.44
C SER A 62 -14.54 6.25 4.40
N LEU A 63 -14.21 5.50 3.35
CA LEU A 63 -13.42 6.01 2.23
C LEU A 63 -14.25 7.04 1.42
N LYS A 64 -13.68 8.22 1.22
CA LYS A 64 -14.24 9.28 0.37
C LYS A 64 -14.24 8.86 -1.11
N THR A 65 -15.36 8.40 -1.62
CA THR A 65 -15.49 7.86 -2.99
C THR A 65 -15.44 8.93 -4.08
N ASP A 66 -15.60 10.20 -3.72
CA ASP A 66 -15.35 11.39 -4.54
C ASP A 66 -13.85 11.67 -4.72
N LYS A 67 -13.01 11.18 -3.81
CA LYS A 67 -11.55 11.27 -3.88
C LYS A 67 -10.87 10.01 -4.40
N TRP A 68 -11.44 8.85 -4.10
CA TRP A 68 -10.80 7.56 -4.34
C TRP A 68 -11.69 6.59 -5.12
N SER A 69 -11.06 5.76 -5.96
CA SER A 69 -11.69 4.66 -6.67
C SER A 69 -11.02 3.35 -6.28
N VAL A 70 -11.80 2.40 -5.77
CA VAL A 70 -11.30 1.08 -5.33
C VAL A 70 -11.30 0.11 -6.51
N ARG A 71 -10.20 -0.62 -6.69
CA ARG A 71 -10.11 -1.70 -7.69
C ARG A 71 -10.82 -2.94 -7.16
N GLN A 72 -11.69 -3.53 -7.98
CA GLN A 72 -12.56 -4.61 -7.53
C GLN A 72 -12.94 -5.63 -8.60
N ASP A 73 -12.28 -5.58 -9.75
CA ASP A 73 -12.54 -6.43 -10.90
C ASP A 73 -11.95 -7.85 -10.76
N GLY A 74 -11.29 -8.12 -9.61
CA GLY A 74 -10.61 -9.37 -9.27
C GLY A 74 -9.62 -9.87 -10.32
N THR A 75 -9.16 -8.97 -11.19
CA THR A 75 -8.06 -9.25 -12.09
C THR A 75 -6.78 -9.32 -11.29
N THR A 76 -5.91 -10.26 -11.69
CA THR A 76 -4.53 -10.28 -11.25
C THR A 76 -3.69 -9.62 -12.34
N VAL A 77 -2.73 -8.81 -11.91
CA VAL A 77 -1.70 -8.24 -12.78
C VAL A 77 -0.36 -8.82 -12.37
N ASN A 78 0.64 -8.79 -13.24
CA ASN A 78 2.03 -9.15 -12.90
C ASN A 78 2.20 -10.55 -12.26
N HIS A 79 1.35 -11.52 -12.61
CA HIS A 79 1.34 -12.87 -12.03
C HIS A 79 1.15 -12.89 -10.49
N GLU A 80 0.45 -11.88 -9.96
CA GLU A 80 0.07 -11.77 -8.57
C GLU A 80 -0.86 -12.93 -8.14
N LEU A 81 -0.72 -13.36 -6.88
CA LEU A 81 -1.53 -14.45 -6.30
C LEU A 81 -2.84 -13.95 -5.67
N GLN A 82 -3.03 -12.64 -5.63
CA GLN A 82 -4.15 -11.98 -4.97
C GLN A 82 -5.12 -11.36 -5.96
N ALA A 83 -6.41 -11.36 -5.61
CA ALA A 83 -7.44 -10.56 -6.26
C ALA A 83 -7.72 -9.28 -5.46
N TYR A 84 -7.93 -8.15 -6.15
CA TYR A 84 -8.30 -6.89 -5.50
C TYR A 84 -9.79 -6.86 -5.15
N LYS A 85 -10.11 -6.50 -3.90
CA LYS A 85 -11.48 -6.52 -3.35
C LYS A 85 -11.74 -5.32 -2.44
N LYS A 86 -13.00 -4.84 -2.38
CA LYS A 86 -13.44 -3.77 -1.44
C LYS A 86 -13.86 -4.34 -0.09
N GLY A 87 -14.27 -3.45 0.81
CA GLY A 87 -14.87 -3.82 2.09
C GLY A 87 -13.75 -4.13 3.06
N ASP A 88 -13.67 -5.38 3.49
CA ASP A 88 -12.72 -5.84 4.48
C ASP A 88 -11.23 -5.66 4.14
N ASN A 89 -10.91 -5.51 2.84
CA ASN A 89 -9.54 -5.24 2.38
C ASN A 89 -9.23 -3.74 2.28
N VAL A 90 -10.23 -2.86 2.36
CA VAL A 90 -10.11 -1.39 2.22
C VAL A 90 -11.01 -0.71 3.24
N GLN A 91 -10.43 -0.31 4.36
CA GLN A 91 -11.16 0.31 5.47
C GLN A 91 -10.54 1.64 5.85
N VAL A 92 -11.36 2.59 6.28
CA VAL A 92 -10.90 3.78 7.00
C VAL A 92 -11.26 3.57 8.46
N MET A 93 -10.25 3.57 9.32
CA MET A 93 -10.45 3.42 10.76
C MET A 93 -9.30 4.08 11.53
N ASP A 94 -9.62 4.61 12.72
CA ASP A 94 -8.64 5.22 13.63
C ASP A 94 -7.80 6.33 12.98
N GLY A 95 -8.37 7.12 12.06
CA GLY A 95 -7.66 8.18 11.33
C GLY A 95 -6.69 7.66 10.26
N HIS A 96 -6.86 6.41 9.80
CA HIS A 96 -5.96 5.80 8.81
C HIS A 96 -6.73 5.03 7.73
N LEU A 97 -6.20 5.07 6.51
CA LEU A 97 -6.53 4.09 5.49
C LEU A 97 -5.80 2.77 5.75
N ARG A 98 -6.57 1.70 5.88
CA ARG A 98 -6.08 0.32 6.04
C ARG A 98 -6.32 -0.47 4.76
N LEU A 99 -5.23 -0.83 4.09
CA LEU A 99 -5.24 -1.82 3.02
C LEU A 99 -4.73 -3.14 3.57
N GLN A 100 -5.59 -4.16 3.56
CA GLN A 100 -5.30 -5.44 4.17
C GLN A 100 -5.27 -6.55 3.14
N ALA A 101 -4.14 -7.27 3.09
CA ALA A 101 -4.07 -8.56 2.42
C ALA A 101 -4.65 -9.65 3.35
N LYS A 102 -5.47 -10.54 2.79
CA LYS A 102 -6.07 -11.66 3.53
C LYS A 102 -5.86 -12.97 2.79
N CYS A 103 -5.74 -14.06 3.54
CA CYS A 103 -5.87 -15.42 3.04
C CYS A 103 -7.36 -15.72 2.90
N GLU A 104 -7.91 -15.49 1.71
CA GLU A 104 -9.33 -15.62 1.41
C GLU A 104 -9.44 -16.06 -0.04
N GLU A 105 -10.17 -17.15 -0.30
CA GLU A 105 -10.44 -17.55 -1.68
C GLU A 105 -11.45 -16.59 -2.30
N PHE A 106 -11.07 -15.97 -3.42
CA PHE A 106 -11.93 -15.04 -4.13
C PHE A 106 -11.60 -15.07 -5.63
N GLN A 107 -12.61 -15.36 -6.45
CA GLN A 107 -12.48 -15.41 -7.91
C GLN A 107 -11.29 -16.25 -8.41
N GLY A 108 -11.07 -17.42 -7.79
CA GLY A 108 -9.99 -18.34 -8.17
C GLY A 108 -8.61 -17.97 -7.64
N GLN A 109 -8.47 -16.84 -6.93
CA GLN A 109 -7.26 -16.47 -6.21
C GLN A 109 -7.32 -16.93 -4.76
N LYS A 110 -6.16 -17.20 -4.17
CA LYS A 110 -6.04 -17.69 -2.77
C LYS A 110 -5.91 -16.57 -1.75
N TYR A 111 -5.69 -15.35 -2.24
CA TYR A 111 -5.49 -14.18 -1.42
C TYR A 111 -6.35 -13.03 -1.94
N THR A 112 -6.75 -12.13 -1.06
CA THR A 112 -7.40 -10.86 -1.41
C THR A 112 -6.54 -9.70 -0.91
N SER A 113 -6.59 -8.56 -1.59
CA SER A 113 -5.91 -7.33 -1.13
C SER A 113 -6.67 -6.06 -1.52
N GLY A 114 -6.31 -4.95 -0.89
CA GLY A 114 -6.86 -3.63 -1.19
C GLY A 114 -5.99 -2.88 -2.20
N LYS A 115 -6.63 -2.27 -3.20
CA LYS A 115 -5.99 -1.32 -4.14
C LYS A 115 -6.97 -0.21 -4.48
N LEU A 116 -6.46 1.00 -4.58
CA LEU A 116 -7.23 2.16 -4.94
C LEU A 116 -6.36 3.15 -5.72
N HIS A 117 -7.04 4.01 -6.46
CA HIS A 117 -6.45 5.11 -7.23
C HIS A 117 -7.12 6.41 -6.79
N SER A 118 -6.35 7.50 -6.74
CA SER A 118 -6.93 8.84 -6.61
C SER A 118 -7.75 9.15 -7.86
N ARG A 119 -8.84 9.89 -7.69
CA ARG A 119 -9.59 10.49 -8.79
C ARG A 119 -8.92 11.75 -9.32
N MET A 120 -8.14 12.43 -8.48
CA MET A 120 -7.28 13.52 -8.91
C MET A 120 -6.08 12.96 -9.68
N LEU A 121 -5.73 13.66 -10.76
CA LEU A 121 -4.51 13.45 -11.53
C LEU A 121 -3.42 14.41 -11.05
N PHE A 122 -2.21 13.89 -10.93
CA PHE A 122 -1.02 14.68 -10.61
C PHE A 122 -0.20 14.90 -11.88
N ARG A 123 0.45 16.06 -11.98
CA ARG A 123 1.30 16.44 -13.12
C ARG A 123 2.74 16.65 -12.67
N ALA A 124 3.65 16.71 -13.64
CA ALA A 124 5.02 17.12 -13.39
C ALA A 124 5.04 18.47 -12.64
N GLY A 125 5.87 18.57 -11.59
CA GLY A 125 5.93 19.72 -10.70
C GLY A 125 5.11 19.59 -9.42
N HIS A 126 4.17 18.65 -9.33
CA HIS A 126 3.48 18.35 -8.07
C HIS A 126 4.37 17.50 -7.15
N ARG A 127 4.35 17.80 -5.85
CA ARG A 127 4.93 16.95 -4.80
C ARG A 127 3.84 16.04 -4.24
N VAL A 128 4.12 14.74 -4.15
CA VAL A 128 3.19 13.76 -3.60
C VAL A 128 3.87 13.02 -2.45
N GLU A 129 3.27 13.07 -1.27
CA GLU A 129 3.81 12.48 -0.03
C GLU A 129 2.75 11.64 0.67
N ALA A 130 3.18 10.59 1.37
CA ALA A 130 2.31 9.75 2.18
C ALA A 130 3.07 9.23 3.40
N LYS A 131 2.39 9.21 4.56
CA LYS A 131 2.89 8.57 5.78
C LYS A 131 2.32 7.15 5.88
N LEU A 132 3.18 6.15 5.70
CA LEU A 132 2.75 4.76 5.55
C LEU A 132 3.39 3.86 6.62
N ARG A 133 2.59 2.94 7.18
CA ARG A 133 3.11 1.80 7.94
C ARG A 133 3.06 0.56 7.07
N MET A 134 4.22 0.06 6.68
CA MET A 134 4.32 -1.12 5.81
C MET A 134 4.07 -2.42 6.58
N SER A 135 3.39 -3.37 5.94
CA SER A 135 3.23 -4.73 6.45
C SER A 135 4.58 -5.44 6.49
N ARG A 136 4.77 -6.28 7.51
CA ARG A 136 5.90 -7.21 7.59
C ARG A 136 5.34 -8.61 7.35
N GLY A 137 5.64 -9.19 6.20
CA GLY A 137 5.19 -10.52 5.82
C GLY A 137 5.91 -11.00 4.58
N GLN A 138 6.21 -12.29 4.50
CA GLN A 138 6.79 -12.87 3.29
C GLN A 138 5.77 -12.80 2.15
N GLY A 139 6.21 -12.33 0.99
CA GLY A 139 5.36 -12.20 -0.21
C GLY A 139 4.44 -10.98 -0.25
N THR A 140 4.47 -10.10 0.77
CA THR A 140 3.73 -8.82 0.70
C THR A 140 4.57 -7.75 0.00
N TRP A 141 3.99 -7.07 -1.00
CA TRP A 141 4.60 -5.91 -1.68
C TRP A 141 3.72 -4.67 -1.46
N PRO A 142 3.89 -3.92 -0.36
CA PRO A 142 3.21 -2.63 -0.21
C PRO A 142 3.79 -1.63 -1.22
N ALA A 143 2.93 -0.93 -1.95
CA ALA A 143 3.35 0.01 -3.00
C ALA A 143 2.57 1.31 -2.93
N PHE A 144 3.27 2.42 -3.13
CA PHE A 144 2.73 3.77 -3.31
C PHE A 144 3.50 4.40 -4.47
N TRP A 145 2.81 4.73 -5.56
CA TRP A 145 3.42 5.14 -6.81
C TRP A 145 2.40 5.89 -7.69
N LEU A 146 2.90 6.58 -8.72
CA LEU A 146 2.08 7.33 -9.67
C LEU A 146 2.01 6.58 -11.01
N MET A 147 0.80 6.51 -11.57
CA MET A 147 0.52 5.88 -12.87
C MET A 147 0.11 6.95 -13.87
N GLY A 148 0.79 7.03 -15.01
CA GLY A 148 0.40 7.92 -16.10
C GLY A 148 -0.95 7.51 -16.69
N THR A 149 -1.69 8.47 -17.26
CA THR A 149 -2.97 8.21 -17.92
C THR A 149 -2.84 7.53 -19.28
N GLY A 150 -1.62 7.44 -19.83
CA GLY A 150 -1.35 6.91 -21.17
C GLY A 150 -2.02 7.74 -22.27
N LYS A 151 -2.26 9.03 -22.00
CA LYS A 151 -2.83 9.99 -22.95
C LYS A 151 -1.78 11.09 -23.09
N ASP A 152 -1.08 11.06 -24.22
CA ASP A 152 -0.17 12.10 -24.68
C ASP A 152 -0.89 12.91 -25.76
#